data_AF-A0A0F8YAT1-F1
#
_entry.id   AF-A0A0F8YAT1-F1
#
_cell.length_a   1.000
_cell.length_b   1.000
_cell.length_c   1.000
_cell.angle_alpha   90.00
_cell.angle_beta   90.00
_cell.angle_gamma   90.00
#
_symmetry.space_group_name_H-M   'P 1'
#
loop_
_entity.id
_entity.type
_entity.pdbx_description
1 polymer ?
#
loop_
_entity_poly.entity_id
_entity_poly.type
_entity_poly.pdbx_seq_one_letter_code
_entity_poly.pdbx_strand_id
1 'polypeptide(L)'
;MLEIRNVKMIDVSDWSKLVSETYARPYNFQQQDGCKSRGMFNITIPSDCSEDKDMPDSVPEEINGEEMGVNFKAWLKRDPKEWKGANRDERSFDLYWDRNFYPTIHMVANDLHKKGLIDAGDYVIDIDW
;
A
#
# COMPACT_ATOMS: atom_id res chain seq x y z
N MET A 1 -28.22 25.03 7.96
CA MET A 1 -28.40 24.07 6.85
C MET A 1 -27.21 23.12 6.93
N LEU A 2 -27.44 21.81 6.97
CA LEU A 2 -26.36 20.83 7.09
C LEU A 2 -25.72 20.63 5.70
N GLU A 3 -24.41 20.77 5.60
CA GLU A 3 -23.67 20.42 4.39
C GLU A 3 -23.44 18.90 4.36
N ILE A 4 -23.79 18.26 3.25
CA ILE A 4 -23.69 16.81 3.06
C ILE A 4 -22.75 16.54 1.89
N ARG A 5 -21.80 15.63 2.06
CA ARG A 5 -20.91 15.15 1.01
C ARG A 5 -21.08 13.64 0.85
N ASN A 6 -21.25 13.19 -0.40
CA ASN A 6 -21.21 11.77 -0.74
C ASN A 6 -19.74 11.37 -0.97
N VAL A 7 -19.30 10.29 -0.33
CA VAL A 7 -17.97 9.70 -0.50
C VAL A 7 -18.11 8.22 -0.83
N LYS A 8 -17.21 7.70 -1.68
CA LYS A 8 -17.13 6.26 -1.96
C LYS A 8 -16.26 5.62 -0.87
N MET A 9 -16.76 4.58 -0.22
CA MET A 9 -16.01 3.86 0.81
C MET A 9 -15.53 2.51 0.27
N ILE A 10 -14.30 2.14 0.59
CA ILE A 10 -13.64 0.90 0.18
C ILE A 10 -13.13 0.21 1.45
N ASP A 11 -13.47 -1.06 1.64
CA ASP A 11 -12.89 -1.87 2.72
C ASP A 11 -11.38 -2.06 2.50
N VAL A 12 -10.58 -1.97 3.57
CA VAL A 12 -9.11 -2.11 3.48
C VAL A 12 -8.68 -3.45 2.88
N SER A 13 -9.46 -4.51 3.09
CA SER A 13 -9.24 -5.84 2.54
C SER A 13 -9.52 -5.85 1.04
N ASP A 14 -10.59 -5.21 0.59
CA ASP A 14 -10.92 -5.07 -0.84
C ASP A 14 -9.88 -4.23 -1.58
N TRP A 15 -9.41 -3.14 -0.95
CA TRP A 15 -8.29 -2.36 -1.48
C TRP A 15 -7.03 -3.22 -1.62
N SER A 16 -6.62 -3.89 -0.55
CA SER A 16 -5.40 -4.69 -0.53
C SER A 16 -5.46 -5.85 -1.53
N LYS A 17 -6.63 -6.47 -1.67
CA LYS A 17 -6.89 -7.53 -2.65
C LYS A 17 -6.76 -7.01 -4.08
N LEU A 18 -7.43 -5.90 -4.42
CA LEU A 18 -7.37 -5.32 -5.76
C LEU A 18 -5.93 -5.02 -6.17
N VAL A 19 -5.15 -4.42 -5.26
CA VAL A 19 -3.73 -4.12 -5.50
C VAL A 19 -2.93 -5.40 -5.67
N SER A 20 -3.05 -6.34 -4.73
CA SER A 20 -2.28 -7.59 -4.76
C SER A 20 -2.54 -8.40 -6.02
N GLU A 21 -3.80 -8.51 -6.45
CA GLU A 21 -4.20 -9.20 -7.67
C GLU A 21 -3.73 -8.48 -8.93
N THR A 22 -3.82 -7.15 -8.97
CA THR A 22 -3.42 -6.36 -10.15
C THR A 22 -1.93 -6.46 -10.45
N TYR A 23 -1.09 -6.46 -9.41
CA TYR A 23 0.36 -6.47 -9.57
C TYR A 23 1.01 -7.84 -9.32
N ALA A 24 0.22 -8.85 -8.93
CA ALA A 24 0.67 -10.18 -8.53
C ALA A 24 1.78 -10.13 -7.46
N ARG A 25 1.59 -9.27 -6.45
CA ARG A 25 2.58 -8.92 -5.42
C ARG A 25 1.92 -8.80 -4.05
N PRO A 26 2.62 -9.12 -2.94
CA PRO A 26 2.09 -8.86 -1.62
C PRO A 26 1.86 -7.36 -1.41
N TYR A 27 0.68 -7.02 -0.91
CA TYR A 27 0.32 -5.67 -0.53
C TYR A 27 -0.80 -5.73 0.50
N ASN A 28 -0.55 -5.16 1.68
CA ASN A 28 -1.52 -5.11 2.76
C ASN A 28 -1.52 -3.73 3.41
N PHE A 29 -2.45 -2.86 3.03
CA PHE A 29 -2.45 -1.47 3.49
C PHE A 29 -2.61 -1.36 5.01
N GLN A 30 -3.29 -2.32 5.64
CA GLN A 30 -3.47 -2.36 7.08
C GLN A 30 -2.14 -2.64 7.81
N GLN A 31 -1.26 -3.47 7.25
CA GLN A 31 0.01 -3.84 7.90
C GLN A 31 1.10 -2.76 7.74
N GLN A 32 0.97 -1.85 6.78
CA GLN A 32 1.93 -0.77 6.51
C GLN A 32 2.05 0.21 7.67
N ASP A 33 3.19 0.93 7.72
CA ASP A 33 3.52 1.89 8.78
C ASP A 33 3.39 1.31 10.20
N GLY A 34 3.81 0.05 10.38
CA GLY A 34 3.80 -0.61 11.68
C GLY A 34 2.42 -1.05 12.16
N CYS A 35 1.55 -1.53 11.25
CA CYS A 35 0.19 -2.00 11.52
C CYS A 35 -0.77 -0.85 11.90
N LYS A 36 -1.40 -0.26 10.88
CA LYS A 36 -2.37 0.84 11.01
C LYS A 36 -3.52 0.47 11.97
N SER A 37 -3.82 1.43 12.83
CA SER A 37 -5.00 1.40 13.72
C SER A 37 -6.29 1.41 12.91
N ARG A 38 -7.36 0.89 13.51
CA ARG A 38 -8.71 1.03 12.94
C ARG A 38 -9.06 2.50 12.71
N GLY A 39 -9.78 2.78 11.63
CA GLY A 39 -10.20 4.14 11.29
C GLY A 39 -10.38 4.34 9.79
N MET A 40 -10.47 5.61 9.40
CA MET A 40 -10.72 6.00 8.01
C MET A 40 -9.49 6.69 7.43
N PHE A 41 -9.07 6.26 6.24
CA PHE A 41 -8.02 6.93 5.46
C PHE A 41 -8.63 7.59 4.22
N ASN A 42 -8.55 8.91 4.12
CA ASN A 42 -9.10 9.66 3.00
C ASN A 42 -8.09 9.71 1.85
N ILE A 43 -8.53 9.42 0.64
CA ILE A 43 -7.71 9.50 -0.56
C ILE A 43 -8.49 10.12 -1.73
N THR A 44 -7.85 11.03 -2.45
CA THR A 44 -8.34 11.58 -3.72
C THR A 44 -7.55 10.95 -4.86
N ILE A 45 -8.25 10.53 -5.92
CA ILE A 45 -7.70 9.88 -7.10
C ILE A 45 -8.07 10.70 -8.35
N PRO A 46 -7.12 11.08 -9.21
CA PRO A 46 -5.69 11.03 -8.96
C PRO A 46 -5.27 12.00 -7.85
N SER A 47 -4.17 11.68 -7.17
CA SER A 47 -3.49 12.56 -6.22
C SER A 47 -2.29 13.24 -6.89
N ASP A 48 -2.05 14.50 -6.58
CA ASP A 48 -0.83 15.23 -6.96
C ASP A 48 0.39 14.86 -6.09
N CYS A 49 0.22 13.90 -5.17
CA CYS A 49 1.28 13.41 -4.28
C CYS A 49 2.54 13.01 -5.07
N SER A 50 3.66 13.67 -4.74
CA SER A 50 4.97 13.41 -5.34
C SER A 50 5.90 12.61 -4.44
N GLU A 51 5.40 12.08 -3.30
CA GLU A 51 6.19 11.40 -2.26
C GLU A 51 7.05 10.26 -2.81
N ASP A 52 6.61 9.60 -3.89
CA ASP A 52 7.37 8.52 -4.54
C ASP A 52 8.81 8.89 -4.90
N LYS A 53 9.07 10.16 -5.23
CA LYS A 53 10.42 10.62 -5.60
C LYS A 53 11.37 10.66 -4.41
N ASP A 54 10.84 10.81 -3.20
CA ASP A 54 11.58 10.91 -1.96
C ASP A 54 11.65 9.54 -1.23
N MET A 55 10.93 8.54 -1.73
CA MET A 55 10.94 7.17 -1.20
C MET A 55 12.18 6.39 -1.66
N PRO A 56 12.80 5.60 -0.77
CA PRO A 56 14.02 4.87 -1.09
C PRO A 56 13.76 3.75 -2.11
N ASP A 57 14.81 3.34 -2.83
CA ASP A 57 14.77 2.20 -3.75
C ASP A 57 14.80 0.83 -3.02
N SER A 58 15.11 0.83 -1.73
CA SER A 58 15.24 -0.37 -0.91
C SER A 58 15.19 -0.03 0.57
N VAL A 59 14.78 -1.00 1.40
CA VAL A 59 14.90 -0.95 2.86
C VAL A 59 15.69 -2.20 3.34
N PRO A 60 16.28 -2.17 4.55
CA PRO A 60 16.92 -3.35 5.14
C PRO A 60 15.99 -4.56 5.15
N GLU A 61 16.54 -5.78 5.05
CA GLU A 61 15.79 -7.04 5.11
C GLU A 61 15.48 -7.41 6.58
N GLU A 62 14.78 -6.50 7.25
CA GLU A 62 14.44 -6.55 8.67
C GLU A 62 12.92 -6.39 8.85
N ILE A 63 12.33 -7.25 9.68
CA ILE A 63 10.89 -7.25 9.96
C ILE A 63 10.64 -6.30 11.12
N ASN A 64 9.73 -5.34 10.93
CA ASN A 64 9.53 -4.21 11.84
C ASN A 64 10.79 -3.34 12.04
N GLY A 65 11.65 -3.25 11.02
CA GLY A 65 12.76 -2.30 11.00
C GLY A 65 12.26 -0.85 11.02
N GLU A 66 13.15 0.08 11.39
CA GLU A 66 12.83 1.51 11.44
C GLU A 66 12.59 2.12 10.05
N GLU A 67 13.21 1.54 9.01
CA GLU A 67 13.05 1.94 7.62
C GLU A 67 11.99 1.07 6.91
N MET A 68 10.97 1.72 6.37
CA MET A 68 9.82 1.07 5.74
C MET A 68 9.36 1.84 4.49
N GLY A 69 8.79 1.10 3.56
CA GLY A 69 8.28 1.61 2.31
C GLY A 69 9.39 1.88 1.29
N VAL A 70 9.05 1.74 0.03
CA VAL A 70 9.94 1.99 -1.11
C VAL A 70 9.18 2.74 -2.20
N ASN A 71 9.89 3.32 -3.15
CA ASN A 71 9.20 3.87 -4.33
C ASN A 71 8.54 2.77 -5.17
N PHE A 72 7.53 3.15 -5.94
CA PHE A 72 6.70 2.25 -6.72
C PHE A 72 7.49 1.45 -7.75
N LYS A 73 8.50 2.07 -8.37
CA LYS A 73 9.36 1.40 -9.35
C LYS A 73 10.19 0.28 -8.69
N ALA A 74 10.75 0.53 -7.52
CA ALA A 74 11.47 -0.48 -6.75
C ALA A 74 10.54 -1.63 -6.34
N TRP A 75 9.34 -1.31 -5.86
CA TRP A 75 8.32 -2.31 -5.51
C TRP A 75 7.96 -3.23 -6.69
N LEU A 76 7.76 -2.66 -7.87
CA LEU A 76 7.47 -3.43 -9.10
C LEU A 76 8.66 -4.27 -9.61
N LYS A 77 9.90 -3.89 -9.28
CA LYS A 77 11.10 -4.57 -9.77
C LYS A 77 11.51 -5.76 -8.90
N ARG A 78 11.28 -5.68 -7.58
CA ARG A 78 11.76 -6.66 -6.60
C ARG A 78 10.98 -7.97 -6.69
N ASP A 79 11.61 -9.13 -6.87
CA ASP A 79 10.87 -10.40 -6.80
C ASP A 79 10.46 -10.69 -5.34
N PRO A 80 9.15 -10.83 -5.01
CA PRO A 80 8.74 -11.17 -3.66
C PRO A 80 9.28 -12.53 -3.20
N LYS A 81 9.59 -13.47 -4.10
CA LYS A 81 10.11 -14.80 -3.74
C LYS A 81 11.58 -14.81 -3.31
N GLU A 82 12.32 -13.75 -3.60
CA GLU A 82 13.75 -13.65 -3.29
C GLU A 82 13.98 -13.04 -1.89
N TRP A 83 13.66 -13.75 -0.81
CA TRP A 83 13.94 -13.25 0.55
C TRP A 83 15.41 -13.37 0.93
N LYS A 84 15.98 -12.31 1.52
CA LYS A 84 17.41 -12.24 1.88
C LYS A 84 17.66 -12.03 3.37
N GLY A 85 16.62 -11.91 4.20
CA GLY A 85 16.77 -11.74 5.64
C GLY A 85 17.16 -13.03 6.39
N ALA A 86 17.55 -12.86 7.65
CA ALA A 86 18.09 -13.92 8.49
C ALA A 86 17.05 -14.95 8.95
N ASN A 87 15.82 -14.53 9.24
CA ASN A 87 14.72 -15.40 9.65
C ASN A 87 14.05 -16.00 8.42
N ARG A 88 13.90 -17.32 8.35
CA ARG A 88 13.41 -18.03 7.14
C ARG A 88 12.05 -18.70 7.30
N ASP A 89 11.32 -18.42 8.37
CA ASP A 89 9.95 -18.93 8.48
C ASP A 89 9.00 -18.15 7.55
N GLU A 90 7.98 -18.84 7.03
CA GLU A 90 7.02 -18.27 6.06
C GLU A 90 6.30 -17.04 6.62
N ARG A 91 6.02 -17.02 7.92
CA ARG A 91 5.36 -15.87 8.56
C ARG A 91 6.26 -14.63 8.57
N SER A 92 7.54 -14.81 8.87
CA SER A 92 8.55 -13.75 8.77
C SER A 92 8.66 -13.18 7.35
N PHE A 93 8.56 -14.06 6.35
CA PHE A 93 8.58 -13.68 4.94
C PHE A 93 7.37 -12.79 4.57
N ASP A 94 6.16 -13.23 4.91
CA ASP A 94 4.93 -12.47 4.60
C ASP A 94 4.92 -11.10 5.31
N LEU A 95 5.34 -11.07 6.57
CA LEU A 95 5.38 -9.84 7.37
C LEU A 95 6.32 -8.79 6.77
N TYR A 96 7.46 -9.17 6.22
CA TYR A 96 8.36 -8.20 5.60
C TYR A 96 7.71 -7.51 4.40
N TRP A 97 7.12 -8.28 3.49
CA TRP A 97 6.51 -7.69 2.29
C TRP A 97 5.30 -6.82 2.62
N ASP A 98 4.51 -7.24 3.60
CA ASP A 98 3.32 -6.50 4.02
C ASP A 98 3.64 -5.25 4.85
N ARG A 99 4.69 -5.28 5.69
CA ARG A 99 5.00 -4.22 6.67
C ARG A 99 6.19 -3.34 6.35
N ASN A 100 7.12 -3.79 5.53
CA ASN A 100 8.40 -3.11 5.32
C ASN A 100 8.63 -2.75 3.85
N PHE A 101 8.18 -3.56 2.88
CA PHE A 101 8.47 -3.36 1.46
C PHE A 101 7.22 -3.09 0.61
N TYR A 102 6.72 -1.86 0.66
CA TYR A 102 5.48 -1.44 -0.01
C TYR A 102 5.62 -0.05 -0.65
N PRO A 103 4.85 0.26 -1.71
CA PRO A 103 4.75 1.60 -2.27
C PRO A 103 3.70 2.43 -1.54
N THR A 104 3.72 3.75 -1.74
CA THR A 104 2.67 4.62 -1.21
C THR A 104 1.31 4.31 -1.86
N ILE A 105 0.23 4.42 -1.08
CA ILE A 105 -1.13 4.21 -1.57
C ILE A 105 -1.48 5.17 -2.72
N HIS A 106 -0.99 6.41 -2.68
CA HIS A 106 -1.24 7.40 -3.73
C HIS A 106 -0.67 6.98 -5.09
N MET A 107 0.53 6.39 -5.12
CA MET A 107 1.13 5.92 -6.36
C MET A 107 0.37 4.75 -6.95
N VAL A 108 -0.03 3.80 -6.10
CA VAL A 108 -0.84 2.66 -6.51
C VAL A 108 -2.19 3.12 -7.05
N ALA A 109 -2.88 4.01 -6.34
CA ALA A 109 -4.17 4.55 -6.75
C ALA A 109 -4.10 5.30 -8.09
N ASN A 110 -3.07 6.12 -8.27
CA ASN A 110 -2.83 6.83 -9.52
C ASN A 110 -2.59 5.87 -10.70
N ASP A 111 -1.82 4.80 -10.48
CA ASP A 111 -1.56 3.81 -11.53
C ASP A 111 -2.80 2.96 -11.86
N LEU A 112 -3.57 2.54 -10.84
CA LEU A 112 -4.86 1.87 -11.03
C LEU A 112 -5.85 2.75 -11.80
N HIS A 113 -5.89 4.05 -11.52
CA HIS A 113 -6.69 5.00 -12.29
C HIS A 113 -6.22 5.12 -13.75
N LYS A 114 -4.90 5.23 -13.99
CA LYS A 114 -4.33 5.23 -15.35
C LYS A 114 -4.66 3.95 -16.13
N LYS A 115 -4.82 2.82 -15.45
CA LYS A 115 -5.25 1.53 -16.02
C LYS A 115 -6.77 1.45 -16.26
N GLY A 116 -7.55 2.41 -15.78
CA GLY A 116 -9.01 2.40 -15.85
C GLY A 116 -9.69 1.42 -14.89
N LEU A 117 -8.98 1.00 -13.83
CA LEU A 117 -9.50 0.05 -12.83
C LEU A 117 -10.26 0.75 -11.69
N ILE A 118 -9.99 2.04 -11.48
CA ILE A 118 -10.66 2.88 -10.47
C ILE A 118 -10.96 4.24 -11.09
N ASP A 119 -12.17 4.76 -10.86
CA ASP A 119 -12.58 6.08 -11.30
C ASP A 119 -11.90 7.20 -10.50
N ALA A 120 -11.74 8.37 -11.11
CA ALA A 120 -11.37 9.56 -10.38
C ALA A 120 -12.44 9.94 -9.33
N GLY A 121 -12.02 10.52 -8.21
CA GLY A 121 -12.89 10.98 -7.15
C GLY A 121 -12.28 10.88 -5.77
N ASP A 122 -13.12 11.16 -4.77
CA ASP A 122 -12.77 11.07 -3.36
C ASP A 122 -13.27 9.76 -2.75
N TYR A 123 -12.36 9.09 -2.08
CA TYR A 123 -12.58 7.80 -1.46
C TYR A 123 -12.18 7.82 0.02
N VAL A 124 -12.80 6.93 0.77
CA VAL A 124 -12.41 6.58 2.13
C VAL A 124 -12.04 5.11 2.13
N ILE A 125 -10.82 4.79 2.55
CA ILE A 125 -10.45 3.43 2.90
C ILE A 125 -10.86 3.21 4.36
N ASP A 126 -11.80 2.29 4.57
CA ASP A 126 -12.24 1.87 5.89
C ASP A 126 -11.31 0.77 6.41
N ILE A 127 -10.55 1.09 7.44
CA ILE A 127 -9.61 0.19 8.09
C ILE A 127 -10.35 -0.42 9.29
N ASP A 128 -11.05 -1.52 9.07
CA ASP A 128 -11.65 -2.34 10.11
C ASP A 128 -11.25 -3.80 9.91
N TRP A 129 -10.43 -4.33 10.83
CA TRP A 129 -9.78 -5.64 10.74
C TRP A 129 -9.95 -6.44 12.02
#